data_AF-A0A365T709-F1
#
_entry.id   AF-A0A365T709-F1
#
_cell.length_a   1.000
_cell.length_b   1.000
_cell.length_c   1.000
_cell.angle_alpha   90.00
_cell.angle_beta   90.00
_cell.angle_gamma   90.00
#
_symmetry.space_group_name_H-M   'P 1'
#
loop_
_entity.id
_entity.type
_entity.pdbx_description
1 polymer ?
#
loop_
_entity_poly.entity_id
_entity_poly.type
_entity_poly.pdbx_seq_one_letter_code
_entity_poly.pdbx_strand_id
1 'polypeptide(L)' 'MVDDPAITPQMLGNILSLLVDLDVIGVHSQRNNSNRYDLTQYDPVRMDELADLLEANPEP' A
#
# COMPACT_ATOMS: atom_id res chain seq x y z
N MET A 1 10.25 -8.55 -18.48
CA MET A 1 9.75 -9.42 -17.39
C MET A 1 10.10 -8.67 -16.11
N VAL A 2 9.12 -8.27 -15.31
CA VAL A 2 9.41 -7.64 -14.02
C VAL A 2 9.86 -8.79 -13.12
N ASP A 3 11.05 -8.69 -12.54
CA ASP A 3 11.52 -9.69 -11.59
C ASP A 3 10.51 -9.77 -10.43
N ASP A 4 10.17 -10.99 -10.00
CA ASP A 4 9.33 -11.14 -8.82
C ASP A 4 10.07 -10.51 -7.64
N PRO A 5 9.53 -9.43 -7.06
CA PRO A 5 10.22 -8.76 -5.99
C PRO A 5 10.28 -9.70 -4.80
N ALA A 6 11.40 -9.69 -4.07
CA ALA A 6 11.60 -10.52 -2.88
C ALA A 6 10.77 -9.99 -1.69
N ILE A 7 9.45 -9.93 -1.86
CA ILE A 7 8.49 -9.43 -0.88
C ILE A 7 7.88 -10.63 -0.18
N THR A 8 8.04 -10.68 1.14
CA THR A 8 7.35 -11.69 1.96
C THR A 8 5.87 -11.34 2.10
N PRO A 9 4.98 -12.32 2.38
CA PRO A 9 3.57 -12.04 2.66
C PRO A 9 3.35 -11.01 3.78
N GLN A 10 4.24 -10.99 4.79
CA GLN A 10 4.20 -10.02 5.88
C GLN A 10 4.53 -8.60 5.39
N MET A 11 5.57 -8.45 4.56
CA MET A 11 5.91 -7.15 3.95
C MET A 11 4.75 -6.64 3.09
N LEU A 12 4.16 -7.50 2.26
CA LEU A 12 3.00 -7.14 1.45
C LEU A 12 1.82 -6.70 2.32
N GLY A 13 1.51 -7.43 3.41
CA GLY A 13 0.45 -7.05 4.34
C GLY A 13 0.70 -5.70 5.03
N ASN A 14 1.95 -5.40 5.37
CA ASN A 14 2.34 -4.10 5.94
C ASN A 14 2.15 -2.98 4.92
N ILE A 15 2.59 -3.19 3.67
CA ILE A 15 2.40 -2.21 2.58
C ILE A 15 0.91 -1.93 2.36
N LEU A 16 0.08 -2.96 2.27
CA LEU A 16 -1.36 -2.79 2.08
C LEU A 16 -2.02 -2.07 3.26
N SER A 17 -1.58 -2.33 4.49
CA SER A 17 -2.07 -1.61 5.67
C SER A 17 -1.69 -0.13 5.62
N LEU A 18 -0.45 0.20 5.26
CA LEU A 18 -0.01 1.59 5.10
C LEU A 18 -0.79 2.31 3.99
N LEU A 19 -1.06 1.64 2.88
CA LEU A 19 -1.87 2.23 1.79
C LEU A 19 -3.32 2.51 2.23
N VAL A 20 -3.88 1.72 3.15
CA VAL A 20 -5.18 2.04 3.77
C VAL A 20 -5.05 3.24 4.71
N ASP A 21 -4.01 3.27 5.55
CA ASP A 21 -3.80 4.37 6.50
C ASP A 21 -3.57 5.72 5.80
N LEU A 22 -3.09 5.69 4.55
CA LEU A 22 -2.87 6.86 3.68
C LEU A 22 -4.08 7.20 2.79
N ASP A 23 -5.22 6.49 2.94
CA ASP A 23 -6.41 6.59 2.09
C ASP A 23 -6.16 6.31 0.59
N VAL A 24 -5.11 5.55 0.25
CA VAL A 24 -4.81 5.17 -1.15
C VAL A 24 -5.71 4.01 -1.61
N ILE A 25 -6.06 3.09 -0.71
CA ILE A 25 -6.98 1.97 -0.98
C ILE A 25 -7.97 1.80 0.17
N GLY A 26 -9.11 1.17 -0.10
CA GLY A 26 -10.12 0.90 0.93
C GLY A 26 -9.81 -0.34 1.77
N VAL A 27 -10.52 -0.46 2.89
CA VAL A 27 -10.59 -1.71 3.69
C VAL A 27 -12.04 -2.13 3.86
N HIS A 28 -12.34 -3.39 3.52
CA HIS A 28 -13.70 -3.92 3.60
C HIS A 28 -14.02 -4.48 5.00
N SER A 29 -13.00 -4.95 5.72
CA SER A 29 -13.12 -5.48 7.08
C SER A 29 -11.74 -5.70 7.70
N GLN A 30 -11.52 -5.15 8.90
CA GLN A 30 -10.43 -5.56 9.79
C GLN A 30 -10.99 -6.62 10.74
N ARG A 31 -10.74 -7.91 10.46
CA ARG A 31 -11.02 -9.00 11.40
C ARG A 31 -9.70 -9.59 11.85
N ASN A 32 -9.59 -9.91 13.14
CA ASN A 32 -8.37 -10.32 13.86
C ASN A 32 -7.46 -11.36 13.16
N ASN A 33 -7.93 -12.09 12.15
CA ASN A 33 -7.15 -13.11 11.43
C ASN A 33 -7.12 -12.95 9.89
N SER A 34 -7.75 -11.93 9.30
CA SER A 34 -7.68 -11.68 7.85
C SER A 34 -8.14 -10.27 7.50
N ASN A 35 -7.20 -9.44 7.02
CA ASN A 35 -7.51 -8.12 6.46
C ASN A 35 -7.98 -8.30 5.01
N ARG A 36 -9.14 -7.70 4.68
CA ARG A 36 -9.63 -7.64 3.30
C ARG A 36 -9.54 -6.22 2.78
N TYR A 37 -8.59 -5.98 1.89
CA TYR A 37 -8.40 -4.71 1.20
C TYR A 37 -9.34 -4.60 0.00
N ASP A 38 -9.76 -3.37 -0.29
CA ASP A 38 -10.61 -3.05 -1.43
C ASP A 38 -9.83 -2.17 -2.42
N LEU A 39 -9.29 -2.82 -3.45
CA LEU A 39 -8.54 -2.16 -4.53
C LEU A 39 -9.44 -1.41 -5.51
N THR A 40 -10.77 -1.56 -5.44
CA THR A 40 -11.69 -0.80 -6.31
C THR A 40 -11.81 0.66 -5.88
N GLN A 41 -11.44 0.96 -4.63
CA GLN A 41 -11.36 2.32 -4.09
C GLN A 41 -9.95 2.89 -4.19
N TYR A 42 -9.18 2.47 -5.19
CA TYR A 42 -7.86 3.02 -5.44
C TYR A 42 -7.95 4.51 -5.81
N ASP A 43 -7.25 5.37 -5.06
CA ASP A 43 -7.12 6.80 -5.34
C ASP A 43 -5.75 7.08 -6.01
N PRO A 44 -5.73 7.36 -7.33
CA PRO A 44 -4.48 7.64 -8.03
C PRO A 44 -3.82 8.95 -7.58
N VAL A 45 -4.60 9.95 -7.13
CA VAL A 45 -4.04 11.25 -6.73
C VAL A 45 -3.25 11.08 -5.44
N ARG A 46 -3.78 10.32 -4.46
CA ARG A 46 -3.06 10.01 -3.22
C ARG A 46 -1.81 9.17 -3.47
N MET A 47 -1.85 8.28 -4.46
CA MET A 47 -0.67 7.49 -4.84
C MET A 47 0.44 8.36 -5.46
N ASP A 48 0.06 9.31 -6.32
CA ASP A 48 1.00 10.27 -6.90
C ASP A 48 1.63 11.16 -5.81
N GLU A 49 0.82 11.66 -4.86
CA GLU A 49 1.33 12.42 -3.70
C GLU A 49 2.32 11.59 -2.85
N LEU A 50 2.04 10.30 -2.64
CA LEU A 50 2.96 9.41 -1.95
C LEU A 50 4.27 9.21 -2.73
N ALA A 51 4.20 9.07 -4.05
CA ALA A 51 5.38 8.96 -4.90
C ALA A 51 6.25 10.22 -4.81
N ASP A 52 5.64 11.40 -4.91
CA ASP A 52 6.33 12.69 -4.78
C ASP A 52 7.02 12.82 -3.42
N LEU A 53 6.38 12.35 -2.33
CA LEU A 53 6.97 12.36 -0.98
C LEU A 53 8.18 11.42 -0.85
N LEU A 54 8.13 10.24 -1.45
CA LEU A 54 9.23 9.28 -1.43
C LEU A 54 10.42 9.76 -2.28
N GLU A 55 10.16 10.42 -3.41
CA GLU A 55 11.20 11.02 -4.25
C GLU A 55 11.84 12.26 -3.59
N ALA A 56 11.04 13.04 -2.86
CA ALA A 56 11.52 14.21 -2.13
C ALA A 56 12.35 13.85 -0.88
N ASN A 57 12.27 12.60 -0.42
CA ASN A 57 12.95 12.12 0.77
C ASN A 57 13.84 10.91 0.44
N PRO A 58 14.87 11.09 -0.42
CA PRO A 58 15.81 10.01 -0.70
C PRO A 58 16.57 9.75 0.60
N GLU A 59 16.33 8.60 1.24
CA GLU A 59 17.22 8.16 2.32
C GLU A 59 18.68 8.13 1.80
N PRO A 60 19.67 8.55 2.61
CA PRO A 60 21.08 8.53 2.25
C PRO A 60 21.69 7.13 2.18
#